data_AF-A0AAV6HVQ2-F1
#
_entry.id   AF-A0AAV6HVQ2-F1
#
_cell.length_a   1.000
_cell.length_b   1.000
_cell.length_c   1.000
_cell.angle_alpha   90.00
_cell.angle_beta   90.00
_cell.angle_gamma   90.00
#
_symmetry.space_group_name_H-M   'P 1'
#
loop_
_entity.id
_entity.type
_entity.pdbx_description
1 polymer ?
#
loop_
_entity_poly.entity_id
_entity_poly.type
_entity_poly.pdbx_seq_one_letter_code
_entity_poly.pdbx_strand_id
1 'polypeptide(L)'
;MMDQVKKSLFSSDGRILKKNDQTPVTVADFGVQALISLEVGKLFPSIPLVAEEDSAFLCSSNLVNSVVDEVTHKASFGDKQLMEADVLEAIDRGGKDAFSFGRKPATYWVY
;
A
#
# COMPACT_ATOMS: atom_id res chain seq x y z
N MET A 1 7.80 -28.49 10.85
CA MET A 1 6.35 -28.80 10.83
C MET A 1 5.51 -27.52 10.80
N MET A 2 5.70 -26.55 11.71
CA MET A 2 4.99 -25.26 11.67
C MET A 2 5.18 -24.47 10.36
N ASP A 3 6.40 -24.42 9.82
CA ASP A 3 6.67 -23.68 8.58
C ASP A 3 5.98 -24.26 7.35
N GLN A 4 5.78 -25.58 7.30
CA GLN A 4 5.03 -26.23 6.22
C GLN A 4 3.53 -25.92 6.30
N VAL A 5 2.97 -25.89 7.52
CA VAL A 5 1.57 -25.51 7.75
C VAL A 5 1.34 -24.03 7.40
N LYS A 6 2.22 -23.13 7.87
CA LYS A 6 2.20 -21.72 7.48
C LYS A 6 2.26 -21.59 5.95
N LYS A 7 3.25 -22.21 5.30
CA LYS A 7 3.42 -22.14 3.84
C LYS A 7 2.19 -22.70 3.08
N SER A 8 1.56 -23.76 3.59
CA SER A 8 0.34 -24.34 3.01
C SER A 8 -0.87 -23.41 3.13
N LEU A 9 -1.04 -22.71 4.25
CA LEU A 9 -2.12 -21.73 4.44
C LEU A 9 -1.91 -20.47 3.56
N PHE A 10 -0.65 -20.09 3.32
CA PHE A 10 -0.32 -18.93 2.49
C PHE A 10 -0.33 -19.24 0.98
N SER A 11 -0.06 -20.48 0.58
CA SER A 11 -0.06 -20.90 -0.84
C SER A 11 -1.44 -21.04 -1.46
N SER A 12 -2.50 -21.18 -0.65
CA SER A 12 -3.84 -21.49 -1.15
C SER A 12 -4.60 -20.31 -1.76
N ASP A 13 -4.22 -19.06 -1.50
CA ASP A 13 -5.07 -17.91 -1.85
C ASP A 13 -4.51 -17.01 -2.97
N GLY A 14 -3.27 -17.20 -3.44
CA GLY A 14 -2.71 -16.41 -4.55
C GLY A 14 -2.66 -14.88 -4.36
N ARG A 15 -3.17 -14.37 -3.23
CA ARG A 15 -3.32 -12.96 -2.84
C ARG A 15 -2.37 -12.55 -1.71
N ILE A 16 -1.44 -13.44 -1.36
CA ILE A 16 -0.48 -13.29 -0.26
C ILE A 16 0.93 -13.37 -0.84
N LEU A 17 1.72 -12.33 -0.63
CA LEU A 17 3.15 -12.26 -0.90
C LEU A 17 3.93 -12.37 0.40
N LYS A 18 5.21 -12.71 0.28
CA LYS A 18 6.16 -12.61 1.39
C LYS A 18 7.18 -11.54 1.09
N LYS A 19 7.31 -10.56 1.98
CA LYS A 19 8.40 -9.57 1.93
C LYS A 19 9.75 -10.25 2.17
N ASN A 20 10.83 -9.51 1.97
CA ASN A 20 12.20 -10.02 2.14
C ASN A 20 12.47 -10.59 3.54
N ASP A 21 11.83 -10.02 4.57
CA ASP A 21 11.91 -10.47 5.97
C ASP A 21 10.96 -11.63 6.32
N GLN A 22 10.31 -12.23 5.30
CA GLN A 22 9.34 -13.32 5.43
C GLN A 22 8.01 -12.94 6.10
N THR A 23 7.75 -11.66 6.34
CA THR A 23 6.43 -11.19 6.77
C THR A 23 5.43 -11.34 5.60
N PRO A 24 4.22 -11.87 5.86
CA PRO A 24 3.19 -11.94 4.84
C PRO A 24 2.60 -10.55 4.59
N VAL A 25 2.32 -10.25 3.33
CA VAL A 25 1.60 -9.05 2.91
C VAL A 25 0.58 -9.44 1.84
N THR A 26 -0.57 -8.80 1.83
CA THR A 26 -1.70 -9.18 0.99
C THR A 26 -2.18 -8.03 0.11
N VAL A 27 -3.03 -8.35 -0.87
CA VAL A 27 -3.76 -7.34 -1.66
C VAL A 27 -4.49 -6.33 -0.77
N ALA A 28 -5.01 -6.78 0.38
CA ALA A 28 -5.75 -5.92 1.29
C ALA A 28 -4.86 -4.89 1.99
N ASP A 29 -3.62 -5.25 2.32
CA ASP A 29 -2.67 -4.34 2.99
C ASP A 29 -2.30 -3.18 2.05
N PHE A 30 -1.92 -3.48 0.80
CA PHE A 30 -1.69 -2.45 -0.22
C PHE A 30 -2.95 -1.62 -0.51
N GLY A 31 -4.11 -2.28 -0.60
CA GLY A 31 -5.38 -1.62 -0.90
C GLY A 31 -5.81 -0.63 0.19
N VAL A 32 -5.70 -1.01 1.47
CA VAL A 32 -6.00 -0.13 2.60
C VAL A 32 -5.04 1.05 2.62
N GLN A 33 -3.74 0.82 2.44
CA GLN A 33 -2.76 1.90 2.38
C GLN A 33 -3.06 2.90 1.27
N ALA A 34 -3.39 2.42 0.07
CA ALA A 34 -3.77 3.28 -1.07
C ALA A 34 -5.04 4.09 -0.76
N LEU A 35 -6.09 3.46 -0.23
CA LEU A 35 -7.36 4.13 0.09
C LEU A 35 -7.18 5.23 1.15
N ILE A 36 -6.44 4.94 2.23
CA ILE A 36 -6.16 5.94 3.28
C ILE A 36 -5.34 7.09 2.69
N SER A 37 -4.29 6.78 1.92
CA SER A 37 -3.43 7.77 1.29
C SER A 37 -4.20 8.71 0.35
N LEU A 38 -5.10 8.16 -0.45
CA LEU A 38 -5.99 8.90 -1.34
C LEU A 38 -6.89 9.87 -0.56
N GLU A 39 -7.53 9.40 0.51
CA GLU A 39 -8.47 10.24 1.28
C GLU A 39 -7.77 11.30 2.13
N VAL A 40 -6.67 10.93 2.80
CA VAL A 40 -5.85 11.89 3.55
C VAL A 40 -5.18 12.88 2.61
N GLY A 41 -4.73 12.46 1.43
CA GLY A 41 -4.14 13.33 0.41
C GLY A 41 -5.11 14.41 -0.10
N LYS A 42 -6.41 14.11 -0.20
CA LYS A 42 -7.44 15.10 -0.53
C LYS A 42 -7.62 16.15 0.56
N LEU A 43 -7.69 15.73 1.82
CA LEU A 43 -8.00 16.62 2.95
C LEU A 43 -6.77 17.37 3.47
N PHE A 44 -5.59 16.75 3.39
CA PHE A 44 -4.35 17.22 3.99
C PHE A 44 -3.13 17.00 3.06
N PRO A 45 -3.12 17.62 1.87
CA PRO A 45 -2.09 17.38 0.85
C PRO A 45 -0.67 17.71 1.29
N SER A 46 -0.51 18.61 2.27
CA SER A 46 0.80 19.05 2.77
C SER A 46 1.29 18.30 4.01
N ILE A 47 0.48 17.40 4.58
CA ILE A 47 0.90 16.60 5.74
C ILE A 47 1.57 15.32 5.24
N PRO A 48 2.83 15.06 5.63
CA PRO A 48 3.51 13.82 5.29
C PRO A 48 2.79 12.59 5.84
N LEU A 49 2.83 11.50 5.08
CA LEU A 49 2.38 10.17 5.50
C LEU A 49 3.60 9.30 5.75
N VAL A 50 3.47 8.36 6.68
CA VAL A 50 4.42 7.26 6.88
C VAL A 50 3.62 5.97 6.81
N ALA A 51 4.00 5.10 5.88
CA ALA A 51 3.30 3.85 5.64
C ALA A 51 4.29 2.71 5.38
N GLU A 52 3.84 1.48 5.62
CA GLU A 52 4.72 0.30 5.60
C GLU A 52 4.96 -0.24 4.18
N GLU A 53 3.94 -0.21 3.32
CA GLU A 53 4.00 -0.80 2.00
C GLU A 53 4.66 0.10 0.96
N ASP A 54 5.22 -0.51 -0.07
CA ASP A 54 5.99 0.14 -1.13
C ASP A 54 5.57 -0.41 -2.50
N SER A 55 5.35 0.48 -3.47
CA SER A 55 4.85 0.07 -4.78
C SER A 55 5.90 -0.70 -5.59
N ALA A 56 7.21 -0.51 -5.32
CA ALA A 56 8.24 -1.26 -6.04
C ALA A 56 8.22 -2.75 -5.67
N PHE A 57 7.95 -3.08 -4.40
CA PHE A 57 7.71 -4.47 -4.01
C PHE A 57 6.44 -5.02 -4.69
N LEU A 58 5.35 -4.25 -4.72
CA LEU A 58 4.12 -4.66 -5.41
C LEU A 58 4.35 -4.88 -6.92
N CYS A 59 5.10 -4.00 -7.59
CA CYS A 59 5.42 -4.10 -9.03
C CYS A 59 6.32 -5.28 -9.36
N SER A 60 7.15 -5.72 -8.40
CA SER A 60 7.96 -6.93 -8.55
C SER A 60 7.13 -8.23 -8.40
N SER A 61 5.84 -8.11 -8.09
CA SER A 61 4.89 -9.20 -7.92
C SER A 61 3.87 -9.29 -9.06
N ASN A 62 3.01 -10.31 -9.03
CA ASN A 62 1.87 -10.46 -9.93
C ASN A 62 0.55 -9.88 -9.38
N LEU A 63 0.59 -9.08 -8.30
CA LEU A 63 -0.61 -8.59 -7.61
C LEU A 63 -1.03 -7.17 -7.97
N VAL A 64 -0.27 -6.44 -8.79
CA VAL A 64 -0.56 -5.04 -9.16
C VAL A 64 -2.02 -4.88 -9.60
N ASN A 65 -2.44 -5.66 -10.61
CA ASN A 65 -3.82 -5.60 -11.12
C ASN A 65 -4.86 -5.90 -10.04
N SER A 66 -4.61 -6.89 -9.18
CA SER A 66 -5.54 -7.22 -8.08
C SER A 66 -5.68 -6.09 -7.07
N VAL A 67 -4.60 -5.37 -6.76
CA VAL A 67 -4.65 -4.20 -5.88
C VAL A 67 -5.38 -3.05 -6.56
N VAL A 68 -5.06 -2.76 -7.82
CA VAL A 68 -5.70 -1.69 -8.60
C VAL A 68 -7.20 -1.94 -8.72
N ASP A 69 -7.61 -3.16 -9.06
CA ASP A 69 -9.02 -3.54 -9.16
C ASP A 69 -9.74 -3.36 -7.82
N GLU A 70 -9.14 -3.80 -6.72
CA GLU A 70 -9.74 -3.68 -5.39
C GLU A 70 -9.89 -2.21 -4.94
N VAL A 71 -8.88 -1.38 -5.22
CA VAL A 71 -8.88 0.05 -4.88
C VAL A 71 -9.87 0.81 -5.76
N THR A 72 -9.85 0.59 -7.08
CA THR A 72 -10.77 1.27 -8.02
C THR A 72 -12.23 0.89 -7.77
N HIS A 73 -12.51 -0.35 -7.36
CA HIS A 73 -13.86 -0.78 -7.00
C HIS A 73 -14.37 -0.14 -5.70
N LYS A 74 -13.50 0.12 -4.72
CA LYS A 74 -13.88 0.67 -3.40
C LYS A 74 -13.78 2.18 -3.31
N ALA A 75 -12.88 2.80 -4.07
CA ALA A 75 -12.65 4.23 -4.02
C ALA A 75 -13.70 4.97 -4.84
N SER A 76 -14.43 5.88 -4.20
CA SER A 76 -15.07 6.99 -4.89
C SER A 76 -14.14 8.20 -4.83
N PHE A 77 -13.33 8.40 -5.88
CA PHE A 77 -12.36 9.51 -5.95
C PHE A 77 -12.90 10.68 -6.80
N GLY A 78 -14.03 11.24 -6.37
CA GLY A 78 -14.74 12.27 -7.14
C GLY A 78 -15.16 11.75 -8.52
N ASP A 79 -15.18 12.63 -9.53
CA ASP A 79 -15.49 12.28 -10.93
C ASP A 79 -14.31 11.66 -11.68
N LYS A 80 -13.14 11.52 -11.05
CA LYS A 80 -11.92 11.00 -11.69
C LYS A 80 -11.88 9.48 -11.55
N GLN A 81 -11.73 8.80 -12.68
CA GLN A 81 -11.36 7.38 -12.69
C GLN A 81 -9.91 7.22 -12.24
N LEU A 82 -9.68 6.43 -11.20
CA LEU A 82 -8.33 6.08 -10.74
C LEU A 82 -7.70 5.11 -11.74
N MET A 83 -6.47 5.41 -12.13
CA MET A 83 -5.62 4.56 -12.95
C MET A 83 -4.60 3.82 -12.07
N GLU A 84 -3.95 2.81 -12.62
CA GLU A 84 -2.84 2.09 -11.95
C GLU A 84 -1.81 3.04 -11.35
N ALA A 85 -1.36 4.03 -12.13
CA ALA A 85 -0.39 5.02 -11.67
C ALA A 85 -0.87 5.82 -10.45
N ASP A 86 -2.16 6.17 -10.37
CA ASP A 86 -2.72 6.89 -9.22
C ASP A 86 -2.68 6.00 -7.96
N VAL A 87 -2.89 4.69 -8.11
CA VAL A 87 -2.85 3.73 -7.00
C VAL A 87 -1.40 3.52 -6.52
N LEU A 88 -0.44 3.37 -7.44
CA LEU A 88 0.97 3.21 -7.07
C LEU A 88 1.52 4.48 -6.39
N GLU A 89 1.19 5.66 -6.92
CA GLU A 89 1.56 6.94 -6.29
C GLU A 89 0.95 7.07 -4.90
N ALA A 90 -0.31 6.64 -4.72
CA ALA A 90 -0.95 6.63 -3.41
C ALA A 90 -0.23 5.70 -2.42
N ILE A 91 0.23 4.53 -2.85
CA ILE A 91 1.04 3.63 -2.00
C ILE A 91 2.35 4.31 -1.62
N ASP A 92 3.05 4.92 -2.58
CA ASP A 92 4.38 5.50 -2.37
C ASP A 92 4.39 6.81 -1.59
N ARG A 93 3.24 7.50 -1.48
CA ARG A 93 3.12 8.75 -0.72
C ARG A 93 3.55 8.62 0.75
N GLY A 94 3.43 7.43 1.34
CA GLY A 94 3.88 7.13 2.70
C GLY A 94 5.30 6.57 2.78
N GLY A 95 5.98 6.40 1.64
CA GLY A 95 7.27 5.77 1.54
C GLY A 95 8.42 6.61 2.09
N LYS A 96 9.54 5.95 2.40
CA LYS A 96 10.76 6.56 2.96
C LYS A 96 11.33 7.72 2.12
N ASP A 97 11.12 7.70 0.81
CA ASP A 97 11.64 8.69 -0.13
C ASP A 97 10.64 9.83 -0.39
N ALA A 98 9.41 9.73 0.13
CA ALA A 98 8.35 10.72 -0.07
C ALA A 98 8.57 12.00 0.76
N PHE A 99 9.21 11.89 1.93
CA PHE A 99 9.48 13.05 2.79
C PHE A 99 10.75 12.89 3.65
N SER A 100 11.55 13.95 3.70
CA SER A 100 12.73 14.03 4.58
C SER A 100 12.37 14.67 5.92
N PHE A 101 12.30 13.88 6.98
CA PHE A 101 12.09 14.38 8.34
C PHE A 101 13.35 15.08 8.88
N GLY A 102 13.22 16.36 9.22
CA GLY A 102 14.29 17.14 9.85
C GLY A 102 14.40 16.89 11.36
N ARG A 103 15.36 17.57 12.02
CA ARG A 103 15.58 17.46 13.49
C ARG A 103 14.49 18.13 14.35
N LYS A 104 13.56 18.87 13.76
CA LYS A 104 12.47 19.55 14.47
C LYS A 104 11.23 18.65 14.52
N PRO A 105 10.38 18.78 15.56
CA PRO A 105 9.10 18.09 15.61
C PRO A 105 8.29 18.38 14.34
N ALA A 106 7.73 17.34 13.74
CA ALA A 106 6.88 17.43 12.56
C ALA A 106 5.53 16.76 12.84
N THR A 107 4.47 17.25 12.20
CA THR A 107 3.16 16.59 12.19
C THR A 107 3.09 15.65 11.00
N TYR A 108 2.75 14.39 11.25
CA TYR A 108 2.61 13.36 10.22
C TYR A 108 1.51 12.37 10.64
N TRP A 109 0.96 11.65 9.66
CA TRP A 109 0.05 10.53 9.90
C TRP A 109 0.80 9.20 9.76
N VAL A 110 0.41 8.23 10.58
CA VAL A 110 0.90 6.85 10.53
C VAL A 110 -0.32 5.92 10.45
N TYR A 111 -0.28 4.95 9.55
CA TYR A 111 -1.33 3.95 9.37
C TYR A 111 -0.79 2.66 8.77
#